data_AF-A0A0S6U2I9-F1
#
_entry.id   AF-A0A0S6U2I9-F1
#
_cell.length_a   1.000
_cell.length_b   1.000
_cell.length_c   1.000
_cell.angle_alpha   90.00
_cell.angle_beta   90.00
_cell.angle_gamma   90.00
#
_symmetry.space_group_name_H-M   'P 1'
#
loop_
_entity.id
_entity.type
_entity.pdbx_description
1 polymer ?
#
loop_
_entity_poly.entity_id
_entity_poly.type
_entity_poly.pdbx_seq_one_letter_code
_entity_poly.pdbx_strand_id
1 'polypeptide(L)' 'MTNNMPQLKTKIHELRKEHNMKQEDLAKLVGVRRETIGHLENEKYNPSLKLAMDIAKVFGKSVEEVFQFVD' A
#
# COMPACT_ATOMS: atom_id res chain seq x y z
N MET A 1 -4.62 -20.03 22.74
CA MET A 1 -3.48 -19.43 22.03
C MET A 1 -4.09 -18.55 20.95
N THR A 2 -4.11 -17.23 21.13
CA THR A 2 -4.51 -16.34 20.04
C THR A 2 -3.40 -16.39 19.00
N ASN A 3 -3.67 -16.97 17.82
CA ASN A 3 -2.81 -16.77 16.67
C ASN A 3 -2.80 -15.26 16.39
N ASN A 4 -1.75 -14.55 16.82
CA ASN A 4 -1.50 -13.21 16.35
C ASN A 4 -1.03 -13.38 14.90
N MET A 5 -1.96 -13.25 13.95
CA MET A 5 -1.57 -13.16 12.55
C MET A 5 -0.81 -11.84 12.39
N PRO A 6 0.36 -11.86 11.73
CA PRO A 6 1.14 -10.64 11.54
C PRO A 6 0.30 -9.59 10.80
N GLN A 7 0.27 -8.38 11.35
CA GLN A 7 -0.48 -7.26 10.80
C GLN A 7 0.32 -6.62 9.66
N LEU A 8 -0.33 -6.40 8.53
CA LEU A 8 0.27 -5.62 7.45
C LEU A 8 0.24 -4.13 7.79
N LYS A 9 1.42 -3.50 7.83
CA LYS A 9 1.62 -2.05 7.86
C LYS A 9 1.98 -1.55 6.47
N THR A 10 1.55 -0.33 6.15
CA THR A 10 1.90 0.31 4.89
C THR A 10 2.26 1.78 5.05
N LYS A 11 3.17 2.27 4.20
CA LYS A 11 3.55 3.68 4.09
C LYS A 11 2.90 4.40 2.92
N ILE A 12 1.91 3.80 2.26
CA ILE A 12 1.24 4.39 1.08
C ILE A 12 0.77 5.82 1.37
N HIS A 13 0.16 6.05 2.54
CA HIS A 13 -0.37 7.37 2.87
C HIS A 13 0.74 8.44 2.92
N GLU A 14 1.84 8.14 3.62
CA GLU A 14 3.00 9.01 3.78
C GLU A 14 3.65 9.29 2.42
N LEU A 15 4.00 8.24 1.68
CA LEU A 15 4.64 8.34 0.37
C LEU A 15 3.77 9.11 -0.62
N ARG A 16 2.46 8.87 -0.62
CA ARG A 16 1.54 9.60 -1.51
C ARG A 16 1.48 11.09 -1.18
N LYS A 17 1.54 11.45 0.11
CA LYS A 17 1.57 12.85 0.54
C LYS A 17 2.88 13.54 0.20
N GLU A 18 4.03 12.86 0.35
CA GLU A 18 5.34 13.36 -0.10
C GLU A 18 5.36 13.67 -1.59
N HIS A 19 4.61 12.90 -2.40
CA HIS A 19 4.48 13.10 -3.84
C HIS A 19 3.32 14.03 -4.25
N ASN A 20 2.66 14.71 -3.30
CA ASN A 20 1.49 15.57 -3.54
C ASN A 20 0.34 14.89 -4.29
N MET A 21 0.20 13.58 -4.16
CA MET A 21 -0.84 12.79 -4.83
C MET A 21 -2.10 12.66 -3.97
N LYS A 22 -3.27 12.59 -4.60
CA LYS A 22 -4.53 12.09 -4.00
C LYS A 22 -4.63 10.58 -4.21
N GLN A 23 -5.48 9.90 -3.44
CA GLN A 23 -5.70 8.45 -3.59
C GLN A 23 -6.08 8.06 -5.02
N GLU A 24 -6.87 8.92 -5.68
CA GLU A 24 -7.28 8.71 -7.07
C GLU A 24 -6.09 8.75 -8.05
N ASP A 25 -5.08 9.58 -7.77
CA ASP A 25 -3.90 9.70 -8.63
C ASP A 25 -3.07 8.41 -8.59
N LEU A 26 -2.80 7.88 -7.39
CA LEU A 26 -2.12 6.59 -7.23
C LEU A 26 -2.94 5.45 -7.83
N ALA A 27 -4.26 5.45 -7.62
CA ALA A 27 -5.16 4.42 -8.16
C ALA A 27 -5.10 4.36 -9.69
N LYS A 28 -5.06 5.53 -10.36
CA LYS A 28 -4.87 5.62 -11.82
C LYS A 28 -3.54 5.06 -12.28
N LEU A 29 -2.45 5.36 -11.58
CA LEU A 29 -1.09 4.89 -11.93
C LEU A 29 -0.96 3.37 -11.85
N VAL A 30 -1.61 2.73 -10.88
CA VAL A 30 -1.53 1.27 -10.66
C VAL A 30 -2.74 0.50 -11.19
N GLY A 31 -3.67 1.17 -11.87
CA GLY A 31 -4.80 0.55 -12.55
C GLY A 31 -5.85 -0.07 -11.64
N VAL A 32 -6.15 0.57 -10.49
CA VAL A 32 -7.17 0.10 -9.53
C VAL A 32 -8.19 1.19 -9.21
N ARG A 33 -9.22 0.84 -8.42
CA ARG A 33 -10.20 1.82 -7.94
C ARG A 33 -9.60 2.65 -6.81
N ARG A 34 -10.06 3.89 -6.62
CA ARG A 34 -9.63 4.75 -5.50
C ARG A 34 -9.85 4.08 -4.15
N GLU A 35 -10.97 3.36 -3.98
CA GLU A 35 -11.30 2.59 -2.77
C GLU A 35 -10.24 1.53 -2.46
N THR A 36 -9.63 0.93 -3.48
CA THR A 36 -8.54 -0.04 -3.31
C THR A 36 -7.36 0.59 -2.56
N ILE A 37 -6.94 1.79 -2.97
CA ILE A 37 -5.88 2.55 -2.29
C ILE A 37 -6.32 2.95 -0.88
N GLY A 38 -7.56 3.43 -0.72
CA GLY A 38 -8.10 3.78 0.59
C GLY A 38 -8.09 2.61 1.57
N HIS A 39 -8.51 1.41 1.14
CA HIS A 39 -8.47 0.22 1.98
C HIS A 39 -7.04 -0.22 2.34
N LEU A 40 -6.09 -0.08 1.41
CA LEU A 40 -4.68 -0.37 1.69
C LEU A 40 -4.11 0.61 2.72
N GLU A 41 -4.34 1.92 2.57
CA GLU A 41 -3.92 2.93 3.55
C GLU A 41 -4.51 2.69 4.95
N ASN A 42 -5.67 2.01 5.03
CA ASN A 42 -6.32 1.64 6.28
C ASN A 42 -6.05 0.18 6.68
N GLU A 43 -5.06 -0.48 6.08
CA GLU A 43 -4.59 -1.83 6.43
C GLU A 43 -5.70 -2.89 6.43
N LYS A 44 -6.71 -2.73 5.55
CA LYS A 44 -7.92 -3.58 5.54
C LYS A 44 -7.72 -4.96 4.92
N TYR A 45 -6.73 -5.12 4.05
CA TYR A 45 -6.39 -6.40 3.43
C TYR A 45 -4.96 -6.39 2.88
N ASN A 46 -4.45 -7.59 2.58
CA ASN A 46 -3.14 -7.77 1.96
C ASN A 46 -3.24 -7.66 0.43
N PRO A 47 -2.50 -6.74 -0.23
CA PRO A 47 -2.52 -6.65 -1.69
C PRO A 47 -1.95 -7.91 -2.34
N SER A 48 -2.27 -8.13 -3.61
CA SER A 48 -1.51 -9.10 -4.41
C SER A 48 -0.06 -8.62 -4.58
N LEU A 49 0.87 -9.56 -4.78
CA LEU A 49 2.27 -9.22 -5.04
C LEU A 49 2.41 -8.24 -6.21
N LYS A 50 1.64 -8.43 -7.28
CA LYS A 50 1.61 -7.52 -8.43
C LYS A 50 1.27 -6.08 -8.01
N LEU A 51 0.19 -5.90 -7.23
CA LEU A 51 -0.24 -4.56 -6.81
C LEU A 51 0.79 -3.93 -5.87
N ALA A 52 1.39 -4.71 -4.97
CA ALA A 52 2.46 -4.23 -4.10
C ALA A 52 3.69 -3.76 -4.90
N MET A 53 4.11 -4.54 -5.91
CA MET A 53 5.21 -4.18 -6.82
C MET A 53 4.90 -2.93 -7.66
N ASP A 54 3.69 -2.82 -8.20
CA ASP A 54 3.27 -1.65 -8.99
C ASP A 54 3.29 -0.38 -8.14
N ILE A 55 2.78 -0.43 -6.90
CA ILE A 55 2.81 0.69 -5.95
C ILE A 55 4.25 1.05 -5.57
N ALA A 56 5.09 0.06 -5.26
CA ALA A 56 6.49 0.31 -4.91
C ALA A 56 7.25 0.98 -6.07
N LYS A 57 6.97 0.55 -7.31
CA LYS A 57 7.53 1.18 -8.51
C LYS A 57 7.11 2.64 -8.68
N VAL A 58 5.87 3.01 -8.35
CA VAL A 58 5.41 4.42 -8.41
C VAL A 58 6.26 5.30 -7.49
N PHE A 59 6.65 4.80 -6.33
CA PHE A 59 7.45 5.56 -5.36
C PHE A 59 8.97 5.37 -5.52
N GLY A 60 9.43 4.55 -6.48
CA GLY A 60 10.85 4.23 -6.64
C GLY A 60 11.44 3.49 -5.44
N LYS A 61 10.65 2.62 -4.80
CA LYS A 61 10.98 1.89 -3.58
C LYS A 61 10.94 0.39 -3.79
N SER A 62 11.58 -0.35 -2.89
CA SER A 62 11.34 -1.79 -2.72
C SER A 62 9.95 -2.04 -2.11
N VAL A 63 9.44 -3.27 -2.24
CA VAL A 63 8.13 -3.63 -1.66
C VAL A 63 8.19 -3.54 -0.12
N GLU A 64 9.30 -3.95 0.46
CA GLU A 64 9.58 -3.97 1.90
C GLU A 64 9.68 -2.57 2.51
N GLU A 65 10.08 -1.57 1.71
CA GLU A 65 10.06 -0.16 2.14
C GLU A 65 8.63 0.40 2.21
N VAL A 66 7.68 -0.17 1.45
CA VAL A 66 6.28 0.29 1.37
C VAL A 66 5.35 -0.53 2.27
N PHE A 67 5.63 -1.81 2.43
CA PHE A 67 4.80 -2.79 3.14
C PHE A 67 5.65 -3.61 4.12
N GLN A 68 5.18 -3.76 5.34
CA GLN A 68 5.85 -4.54 6.37
C GLN A 68 4.84 -5.35 7.16
N PHE A 69 5.13 -6.62 7.40
CA PHE A 69 4.42 -7.42 8.38
C PHE A 69 5.04 -7.19 9.77
N VAL A 70 4.20 -6.83 10.74
CA VAL A 70 4.58 -6.64 12.14
C VAL A 70 3.83 -7.64 13.02
N ASP A 71 4.49 -8.16 14.05
CA ASP A 71 3.92 -9.12 15.01
C ASP A 71 3.10 -8.45 16.13
#